data_AF-A0AA44IGV7-F1
#
_entry.id   AF-A0AA44IGV7-F1
#
_cell.length_a   1.000
_cell.length_b   1.000
_cell.length_c   1.000
_cell.angle_alpha   90.00
_cell.angle_beta   90.00
_cell.angle_gamma   90.00
#
_symmetry.space_group_name_H-M   'P 1'
#
loop_
_entity.id
_entity.type
_entity.pdbx_description
1 polymer ?
#
loop_
_entity_poly.entity_id
_entity_poly.type
_entity_poly.pdbx_seq_one_letter_code
_entity_poly.pdbx_strand_id
1 'polypeptide(L)'
;MNDFLVNINSDIKRCEETLSDNNYLEIVIAIEELTDKYKDSIDDIELSNGRVWNFTKKDLEVLMRNLEHKRDEILNKYIDKYINVDKLISSVQENIESNSSLNNEEKFEAVKAIYEIKKIHSENLNKYLTWEKLKKYIKWSLTQDETIGMSIFNLINVIINNKKDS
;
A
#
# COMPACT_ATOMS: atom_id res chain seq x y z
N MET A 1 0.76 5.52 12.93
CA MET A 1 1.23 4.24 12.37
C MET A 1 0.38 3.17 13.02
N ASN A 2 -0.11 2.15 12.32
CA ASN A 2 -1.00 1.15 12.92
C ASN A 2 -0.27 0.50 14.12
N ASP A 3 -0.80 0.60 15.35
CA ASP A 3 -0.16 0.08 16.57
C ASP A 3 0.19 -1.40 16.44
N PHE A 4 -0.59 -2.13 15.65
CA PHE A 4 -0.33 -3.52 15.28
C PHE A 4 1.00 -3.71 14.50
N LEU A 5 1.31 -2.81 13.56
CA LEU A 5 2.54 -2.87 12.75
C LEU A 5 3.78 -2.55 13.60
N VAL A 6 3.65 -1.62 14.55
CA VAL A 6 4.73 -1.30 15.50
C VAL A 6 5.02 -2.52 16.38
N ASN A 7 3.98 -3.19 16.88
CA ASN A 7 4.10 -4.40 17.68
C ASN A 7 4.76 -5.55 16.91
N ILE A 8 4.31 -5.82 15.67
CA ILE A 8 4.91 -6.86 14.81
C ILE A 8 6.40 -6.59 14.58
N ASN A 9 6.79 -5.35 14.29
CA ASN A 9 8.21 -5.02 14.08
C ASN A 9 9.06 -5.23 15.34
N SER A 10 8.53 -4.87 16.50
CA SER A 10 9.21 -5.11 17.77
C SER A 10 9.37 -6.60 18.06
N ASP A 11 8.36 -7.41 17.77
CA ASP A 11 8.40 -8.85 18.00
C ASP A 11 9.31 -9.59 17.02
N ILE A 12 9.37 -9.16 15.75
CA ILE A 12 10.36 -9.67 14.78
C ILE A 12 11.78 -9.41 15.29
N LYS A 13 12.05 -8.20 15.80
CA LYS A 13 13.37 -7.87 16.37
C LYS A 13 13.69 -8.75 17.58
N ARG A 14 12.71 -9.03 18.44
CA ARG A 14 12.86 -9.97 19.56
C ARG A 14 13.20 -11.37 19.07
N CYS A 15 12.56 -11.87 18.01
CA CYS A 15 12.90 -13.16 17.41
C CYS A 15 14.36 -13.18 16.91
N GLU A 16 14.80 -12.13 16.21
CA GLU A 16 16.19 -12.02 15.71
C GLU A 16 17.22 -12.10 16.85
N GLU A 17 17.00 -11.33 17.92
CA GLU A 17 17.84 -11.33 19.12
C GLU A 17 17.85 -12.72 19.79
N THR A 18 16.68 -13.33 19.96
CA THR A 18 16.52 -14.65 20.59
C THR A 18 17.19 -15.77 19.77
N LEU A 19 17.12 -15.71 18.44
CA LEU A 19 17.78 -16.64 17.53
C LEU A 19 19.31 -16.48 17.54
N SER A 20 19.80 -15.26 17.78
CA SER A 20 21.23 -14.94 17.90
C SER A 20 21.81 -15.45 19.22
N ASP A 21 21.12 -15.17 20.33
CA ASP A 21 21.50 -15.62 21.68
C ASP A 21 21.45 -17.14 21.83
N ASN A 22 20.61 -17.80 21.00
CA ASN A 22 20.48 -19.26 20.93
C ASN A 22 20.16 -19.89 22.30
N ASN A 23 19.43 -19.16 23.13
CA ASN A 23 18.97 -19.61 24.44
C ASN A 23 17.67 -20.41 24.27
N TYR A 24 17.72 -21.70 24.58
CA TYR A 24 16.58 -22.60 24.42
C TYR A 24 15.35 -22.18 25.23
N LEU A 25 15.53 -21.69 26.46
CA LEU A 25 14.42 -21.26 27.30
C LEU A 25 13.73 -20.03 26.70
N GLU A 26 14.52 -19.06 26.25
CA GLU A 26 13.98 -17.86 25.59
C GLU A 26 13.29 -18.19 24.26
N ILE A 27 13.80 -19.17 23.51
CA ILE A 27 13.14 -19.66 22.29
C ILE A 27 11.75 -20.22 22.62
N VAL A 28 11.63 -21.06 23.64
CA VAL A 28 10.35 -21.65 24.06
C VAL A 28 9.38 -20.56 24.52
N ILE A 29 9.83 -19.64 25.37
CA ILE A 29 9.01 -18.51 25.88
C ILE A 29 8.53 -17.63 24.72
N ALA A 30 9.43 -17.25 23.80
CA ALA A 30 9.08 -16.41 22.67
C ALA A 30 8.03 -17.07 21.78
N ILE A 31 8.15 -18.37 21.52
CA ILE A 31 7.17 -19.10 20.71
C ILE A 31 5.79 -19.09 21.38
N GLU A 32 5.68 -19.40 22.68
CA GLU A 32 4.40 -19.40 23.38
C GLU A 32 3.73 -18.03 23.38
N GLU A 33 4.47 -17.00 23.80
CA GLU A 33 3.93 -15.65 23.92
C GLU A 33 3.49 -15.09 22.58
N LEU A 34 4.27 -15.31 21.52
CA LEU A 34 3.94 -14.81 20.19
C LEU A 34 2.79 -15.60 19.55
N THR A 35 2.72 -16.92 19.78
CA THR A 35 1.58 -17.72 19.33
C THR A 35 0.29 -17.23 19.98
N ASP A 36 0.27 -17.08 21.31
CA ASP A 36 -0.92 -16.62 22.03
C ASP A 36 -1.32 -15.19 21.64
N LYS A 37 -0.34 -14.30 21.46
CA LYS A 37 -0.56 -12.91 21.05
C LYS A 37 -1.19 -12.77 19.67
N TYR A 38 -0.83 -13.64 18.72
CA TYR A 38 -1.20 -13.47 17.31
C TYR A 38 -2.19 -14.51 16.78
N LYS A 39 -2.58 -15.53 17.55
CA LYS A 39 -3.49 -16.63 17.14
C LYS A 39 -4.76 -16.20 16.42
N ASP A 40 -5.34 -15.06 16.82
CA ASP A 40 -6.60 -14.55 16.25
C ASP A 40 -6.39 -13.60 15.06
N SER A 41 -5.14 -13.30 14.70
CA SER A 41 -4.79 -12.21 13.77
C SER A 41 -3.82 -12.60 12.65
N ILE A 42 -3.14 -13.73 12.77
CA ILE A 42 -2.19 -14.26 11.80
C ILE A 42 -2.52 -15.73 11.58
N ASP A 43 -2.88 -16.06 10.35
CA ASP A 43 -3.12 -17.44 9.94
C ASP A 43 -1.82 -18.25 10.04
N ASP A 44 -1.93 -19.54 10.38
CA ASP A 44 -0.81 -20.48 10.51
C ASP A 44 0.27 -20.07 11.53
N ILE A 45 -0.05 -19.21 12.50
CA ILE A 45 0.85 -18.86 13.61
C ILE A 45 0.96 -19.99 14.65
N GLU A 46 -0.09 -20.82 14.76
CA GLU A 46 -0.08 -21.98 15.66
C GLU A 46 0.78 -23.10 15.10
N LEU A 47 1.75 -23.53 15.91
CA LEU A 47 2.60 -24.67 15.60
C LEU A 47 1.93 -25.96 16.09
N SER A 48 1.86 -26.98 15.24
CA SER A 48 1.18 -28.26 15.52
C SER A 48 1.86 -29.15 16.58
N ASN A 49 2.83 -28.61 17.32
CA ASN A 49 3.55 -29.32 18.36
C ASN A 49 2.78 -29.22 19.68
N GLY A 50 1.93 -30.22 19.96
CA GLY A 50 1.10 -30.29 21.18
C GLY A 50 1.86 -30.40 22.52
N ARG A 51 3.15 -30.06 22.59
CA ARG A 51 3.94 -29.91 23.82
C ARG A 51 4.93 -28.75 23.67
N VAL A 52 4.81 -27.78 24.57
CA VAL A 52 5.62 -26.57 24.70
C VAL A 52 7.13 -26.84 24.72
N TRP A 53 7.55 -27.90 25.40
CA TRP A 53 8.97 -28.28 25.52
C TRP A 53 9.56 -28.95 24.27
N ASN A 54 8.78 -29.12 23.21
CA ASN A 54 9.29 -29.69 21.95
C ASN A 54 9.61 -28.61 20.91
N PHE A 55 9.43 -27.33 21.25
CA PHE A 55 9.77 -26.26 20.34
C PHE A 55 11.28 -26.19 20.08
N THR A 56 11.60 -25.85 18.84
CA THR A 56 12.95 -25.79 18.30
C THR A 56 13.26 -24.40 17.78
N LYS A 57 14.55 -24.14 17.56
CA LYS A 57 15.00 -22.92 16.85
C LYS A 57 14.28 -22.73 15.51
N LYS A 58 14.05 -23.83 14.80
CA LYS A 58 13.37 -23.83 13.51
C LYS A 58 11.90 -23.40 13.63
N ASP A 59 11.26 -23.72 14.75
CA ASP A 59 9.88 -23.30 15.01
C ASP A 59 9.81 -21.77 15.23
N LEU A 60 10.78 -21.18 15.94
CA LEU A 60 10.87 -19.73 16.08
C LEU A 60 11.18 -19.04 14.73
N GLU A 61 12.02 -19.64 13.88
CA GLU A 61 12.26 -19.14 12.52
C GLU A 61 11.00 -19.19 11.65
N VAL A 62 10.17 -20.23 11.78
CA VAL A 62 8.87 -20.32 11.08
C VAL A 62 7.95 -19.21 11.56
N LEU A 63 7.82 -19.05 12.89
CA LEU A 63 6.98 -18.02 13.48
C LEU A 63 7.43 -16.61 13.05
N MET A 64 8.73 -16.33 13.07
CA MET A 64 9.29 -15.07 12.60
C MET A 64 8.93 -14.79 11.13
N ARG A 65 9.06 -15.79 10.24
CA ARG A 65 8.66 -15.65 8.83
C ARG A 65 7.17 -15.36 8.68
N ASN A 66 6.30 -15.94 9.52
CA ASN A 66 4.86 -15.66 9.47
C ASN A 66 4.56 -14.21 9.91
N LEU A 67 5.26 -13.70 10.93
CA LEU A 67 5.19 -12.29 11.33
C LEU A 67 5.66 -11.35 10.21
N GLU A 68 6.79 -11.66 9.56
CA GLU A 68 7.32 -10.89 8.42
C GLU A 68 6.34 -10.90 7.25
N HIS A 69 5.76 -12.06 6.92
CA HIS A 69 4.76 -12.17 5.87
C HIS A 69 3.54 -11.30 6.17
N LYS A 70 3.05 -11.30 7.42
CA LYS A 70 1.92 -10.46 7.82
C LYS A 70 2.26 -8.98 7.75
N ARG A 71 3.45 -8.59 8.24
CA ARG A 71 3.96 -7.22 8.13
C ARG A 71 3.95 -6.76 6.68
N ASP A 72 4.50 -7.58 5.79
CA ASP A 72 4.64 -7.26 4.38
C ASP A 72 3.29 -7.25 3.68
N GLU A 73 2.35 -8.14 4.03
CA GLU A 73 0.96 -8.08 3.56
C GLU A 73 0.30 -6.73 3.93
N ILE A 74 0.49 -6.28 5.17
CA ILE A 74 -0.05 -5.00 5.65
C ILE A 74 0.62 -3.83 4.94
N LEU A 75 1.95 -3.83 4.83
CA LEU A 75 2.71 -2.80 4.14
C LEU A 75 2.36 -2.75 2.65
N ASN A 76 2.23 -3.90 1.98
CA ASN A 76 1.81 -4.00 0.60
C ASN A 76 0.37 -3.54 0.42
N LYS A 77 -0.55 -3.84 1.35
CA LYS A 77 -1.88 -3.22 1.34
C LYS A 77 -1.82 -1.70 1.49
N TYR A 78 -0.89 -1.15 2.27
CA TYR A 78 -0.67 0.29 2.31
C TYR A 78 -0.07 0.82 1.00
N ILE A 79 0.90 0.12 0.40
CA ILE A 79 1.53 0.49 -0.87
C ILE A 79 0.52 0.40 -2.03
N ASP A 80 -0.30 -0.63 -2.10
CA ASP A 80 -1.37 -0.81 -3.09
C ASP A 80 -2.51 0.20 -2.88
N LYS A 81 -2.77 0.59 -1.62
CA LYS A 81 -3.69 1.70 -1.29
C LYS A 81 -3.11 3.06 -1.66
N TYR A 82 -1.78 3.17 -1.74
CA TYR A 82 -1.06 4.33 -2.28
C TYR A 82 -0.50 3.99 -3.67
N ILE A 83 -1.39 3.84 -4.66
CA ILE A 83 -0.98 3.97 -6.07
C ILE A 83 -0.06 5.18 -6.13
N ASN A 84 1.19 4.99 -6.59
CA ASN A 84 2.11 6.10 -6.74
C ASN A 84 1.52 7.04 -7.79
N VAL A 85 0.76 8.02 -7.33
CA VAL A 85 -0.06 8.89 -8.16
C VAL A 85 0.84 9.67 -9.12
N ASP A 86 2.05 10.05 -8.69
CA ASP A 86 3.03 10.69 -9.56
C ASP A 86 3.47 9.78 -10.72
N LYS A 87 3.72 8.49 -10.47
CA LYS A 87 3.99 7.52 -11.55
C LYS A 87 2.79 7.35 -12.47
N LEU A 88 1.58 7.25 -11.92
CA LEU A 88 0.36 7.13 -12.73
C LEU A 88 0.16 8.36 -13.62
N ILE A 89 0.35 9.57 -13.08
CA ILE A 89 0.29 10.83 -13.84
C ILE A 89 1.27 10.79 -15.00
N SER A 90 2.54 10.42 -14.75
CA SER A 90 3.57 10.33 -15.79
C SER A 90 3.19 9.32 -16.88
N SER A 91 2.73 8.12 -16.50
CA SER A 91 2.32 7.10 -17.47
C SER A 91 1.10 7.52 -18.30
N VAL A 92 0.12 8.19 -17.69
CA VAL A 92 -1.04 8.73 -18.43
C VAL A 92 -0.59 9.81 -19.42
N GLN A 93 0.34 10.69 -19.02
CA GLN A 93 0.89 11.71 -19.91
C GLN A 93 1.63 11.08 -21.09
N GLU A 94 2.55 10.15 -20.84
CA GLU A 94 3.32 9.43 -21.87
C GLU A 94 2.40 8.69 -22.86
N ASN A 95 1.35 8.05 -22.37
CA ASN A 95 0.37 7.35 -23.21
C ASN A 95 -0.37 8.30 -24.15
N ILE A 96 -0.77 9.49 -23.67
CA ILE A 96 -1.44 10.49 -24.51
C ILE A 96 -0.48 11.07 -25.54
N GLU A 97 0.75 11.43 -25.13
CA GLU A 97 1.75 12.01 -26.01
C GLU A 97 2.15 11.05 -27.14
N SER A 98 2.32 9.76 -26.82
CA SER A 98 2.71 8.71 -27.76
C SER A 98 1.56 8.16 -28.62
N ASN A 99 0.30 8.46 -28.32
CA ASN A 99 -0.85 7.94 -29.05
C ASN A 99 -0.92 8.54 -30.47
N SER A 100 -0.68 7.73 -31.50
CA SER A 100 -0.71 8.17 -32.90
C SER A 100 -2.10 8.50 -33.44
N SER A 101 -3.17 8.05 -32.77
CA SER A 101 -4.56 8.27 -33.19
C SER A 101 -5.10 9.63 -32.77
N LEU A 102 -4.46 10.29 -31.80
CA LEU A 102 -4.83 11.64 -31.34
C LEU A 102 -4.11 12.69 -32.17
N ASN A 103 -4.82 13.77 -32.49
CA ASN A 103 -4.22 14.93 -33.15
C ASN A 103 -3.41 15.80 -32.15
N ASN A 104 -2.60 16.72 -32.67
CA ASN A 104 -1.71 17.54 -31.83
C ASN A 104 -2.46 18.47 -30.87
N GLU A 105 -3.66 18.94 -31.25
CA GLU A 105 -4.47 19.84 -30.43
C GLU A 105 -5.09 19.09 -29.24
N GLU A 106 -5.64 17.90 -29.50
CA GLU A 106 -6.17 16.97 -28.48
C GLU A 106 -5.09 16.60 -27.46
N LYS A 107 -3.89 16.25 -27.94
CA LYS A 107 -2.74 15.96 -27.07
C LYS A 107 -2.37 17.16 -26.21
N PHE A 108 -2.29 18.35 -26.81
CA PHE A 108 -1.89 19.55 -26.10
C PHE A 108 -2.89 19.90 -24.98
N GLU A 109 -4.18 19.89 -25.27
CA GLU A 109 -5.23 20.16 -24.27
C GLU A 109 -5.24 19.10 -23.16
N ALA A 110 -5.05 17.82 -23.50
CA ALA A 110 -4.97 16.76 -22.51
C ALA A 110 -3.74 16.86 -21.60
N VAL A 111 -2.56 17.11 -22.15
CA VAL A 111 -1.32 17.31 -21.37
C VAL A 111 -1.48 18.52 -20.43
N LYS A 112 -2.10 19.60 -20.90
CA LYS A 112 -2.41 20.77 -20.06
C LYS A 112 -3.38 20.44 -18.93
N ALA A 113 -4.41 19.65 -19.20
CA ALA A 113 -5.32 19.17 -18.15
C ALA A 113 -4.58 18.31 -17.11
N ILE A 114 -3.72 17.38 -17.55
CA ILE A 114 -2.90 16.54 -16.67
C ILE A 114 -1.98 17.38 -15.79
N TYR A 115 -1.34 18.40 -16.35
CA TYR A 115 -0.47 19.31 -15.60
C TYR A 115 -1.22 20.00 -14.44
N GLU A 116 -2.41 20.51 -14.71
CA GLU A 116 -3.23 21.15 -13.67
C GLU A 116 -3.74 20.14 -12.64
N ILE A 117 -4.12 18.93 -13.07
CA ILE A 117 -4.51 17.84 -12.16
C ILE A 117 -3.34 17.48 -11.24
N LYS A 118 -2.12 17.37 -11.77
CA LYS A 118 -0.89 17.13 -11.00
C LYS A 118 -0.64 18.22 -9.98
N LYS A 119 -0.84 19.48 -10.36
CA LYS A 119 -0.72 20.61 -9.45
C LYS A 119 -1.71 20.52 -8.30
N ILE A 120 -2.96 20.14 -8.56
CA ILE A 120 -3.97 19.94 -7.50
C ILE A 120 -3.60 18.74 -6.62
N HIS A 121 -3.07 17.66 -7.20
CA HIS A 121 -2.63 16.49 -6.45
C HIS A 121 -1.52 16.84 -5.43
N SER A 122 -0.56 17.68 -5.80
CA SER A 122 0.54 18.08 -4.91
C SER A 122 0.13 19.02 -3.79
N GLU A 123 -1.07 19.61 -3.85
CA GLU A 123 -1.59 20.43 -2.76
C GLU A 123 -1.99 19.57 -1.54
N ASN A 124 -1.74 20.10 -0.34
CA ASN A 124 -2.15 19.49 0.94
C ASN A 124 -3.64 19.74 1.22
N LEU A 125 -4.51 19.12 0.41
CA LEU A 125 -5.96 19.21 0.51
C LEU A 125 -6.57 17.92 1.06
N ASN A 126 -7.70 18.05 1.76
CA ASN A 126 -8.55 16.89 2.10
C ASN A 126 -9.33 16.39 0.87
N LYS A 127 -9.99 15.25 1.00
CA LYS A 127 -10.77 14.62 -0.08
C LYS A 127 -11.84 15.52 -0.68
N TYR A 128 -12.61 16.23 0.16
CA TYR A 128 -13.70 17.11 -0.29
C TYR A 128 -13.18 18.29 -1.12
N LEU A 129 -12.16 19.00 -0.64
CA LEU A 129 -11.56 20.13 -1.36
C LEU A 129 -10.87 19.68 -2.65
N THR A 130 -10.27 18.49 -2.63
CA THR A 130 -9.68 17.89 -3.83
C THR A 130 -10.75 17.61 -4.89
N TRP A 131 -11.89 17.01 -4.48
CA TRP A 131 -13.05 16.82 -5.36
C TRP A 131 -13.56 18.13 -5.95
N GLU A 132 -13.74 19.16 -5.12
CA GLU A 132 -14.24 20.46 -5.57
C GLU A 132 -13.36 21.10 -6.65
N LYS A 133 -12.03 20.95 -6.55
CA LYS A 133 -11.10 21.44 -7.57
C LYS A 133 -11.07 20.57 -8.83
N LEU A 134 -11.15 19.24 -8.69
CA LEU A 134 -11.03 18.31 -9.80
C LEU A 134 -12.33 18.14 -10.60
N LYS A 135 -13.50 18.49 -10.04
CA LYS A 135 -14.81 18.31 -10.72
C LYS A 135 -14.89 18.95 -12.12
N LYS A 136 -14.15 20.05 -12.36
CA LYS A 136 -14.12 20.69 -13.68
C LYS A 136 -13.41 19.82 -14.73
N TYR A 137 -12.38 19.07 -14.33
CA TYR A 137 -11.66 18.16 -15.21
C TYR A 137 -12.44 16.86 -15.46
N ILE A 138 -13.27 16.43 -14.50
CA ILE A 138 -14.25 15.35 -14.73
C ILE A 138 -15.25 15.77 -15.82
N LYS A 139 -15.81 16.98 -15.71
CA LYS A 139 -16.73 17.48 -16.75
C LYS A 139 -16.05 17.61 -18.10
N TRP A 140 -14.82 18.10 -18.12
CA TRP A 140 -14.03 18.21 -19.34
C TRP A 140 -13.75 16.83 -19.95
N SER A 141 -13.36 15.82 -19.16
CA SER A 141 -13.05 14.47 -19.68
C SER A 141 -14.25 13.81 -20.36
N LEU A 142 -15.47 14.08 -19.90
CA LEU A 142 -16.71 13.58 -20.51
C LEU A 142 -17.02 14.19 -21.90
N THR A 143 -16.29 15.24 -22.31
CA THR A 143 -16.43 15.88 -23.63
C THR A 143 -15.36 15.46 -24.64
N GLN A 144 -14.40 14.64 -24.21
CA GLN A 144 -13.28 14.20 -25.03
C GLN A 144 -13.56 12.83 -25.66
N ASP A 145 -12.64 12.35 -26.52
CA ASP A 145 -12.70 10.98 -27.04
C ASP A 145 -12.55 9.95 -25.91
N GLU A 146 -12.89 8.70 -26.21
CA GLU A 146 -12.85 7.59 -25.24
C GLU A 146 -11.49 7.46 -24.55
N THR A 147 -10.39 7.63 -25.29
CA THR A 147 -9.03 7.42 -24.76
C THR A 147 -8.68 8.49 -23.73
N ILE A 148 -8.83 9.77 -24.10
CA ILE A 148 -8.54 10.90 -23.20
C ILE A 148 -9.54 10.90 -22.04
N GLY A 149 -10.82 10.72 -22.34
CA GLY A 149 -11.90 10.74 -21.36
C GLY A 149 -11.69 9.73 -20.24
N MET A 150 -11.42 8.47 -20.58
CA MET A 150 -11.22 7.40 -19.60
C MET A 150 -9.92 7.56 -18.82
N SER A 151 -8.84 7.95 -19.50
CA SER A 151 -7.53 8.15 -18.86
C SER A 151 -7.60 9.22 -17.77
N ILE A 152 -8.24 10.35 -18.07
CA ILE A 152 -8.36 11.50 -17.17
C ILE A 152 -9.33 11.19 -16.04
N PHE A 153 -10.48 10.57 -16.33
CA PHE A 153 -11.45 10.18 -15.32
C PHE A 153 -10.86 9.21 -14.29
N ASN A 154 -10.18 8.16 -14.77
CA ASN A 154 -9.53 7.17 -13.90
C ASN A 154 -8.43 7.80 -13.05
N LEU A 155 -7.62 8.69 -13.65
CA LEU A 155 -6.60 9.43 -12.93
C LEU A 155 -7.19 10.25 -11.78
N ILE A 156 -8.27 11.00 -12.04
CA ILE A 156 -8.94 11.82 -11.02
C ILE A 156 -9.52 10.93 -9.91
N ASN A 157 -10.16 9.81 -10.26
CA ASN A 157 -10.73 8.89 -9.29
C ASN A 157 -9.65 8.34 -8.34
N VAL A 158 -8.50 7.95 -8.88
CA VAL A 158 -7.34 7.51 -8.08
C VAL A 158 -6.84 8.61 -7.16
N ILE A 159 -6.66 9.84 -7.67
CA ILE A 159 -6.19 10.99 -6.87
C ILE A 159 -7.09 11.24 -5.67
N ILE A 160 -8.41 11.23 -5.86
CA ILE A 160 -9.38 11.55 -4.81
C ILE A 160 -9.40 10.45 -3.74
N ASN A 161 -9.35 9.18 -4.14
CA ASN A 161 -9.33 8.06 -3.21
C ASN A 161 -8.01 7.94 -2.42
N ASN A 162 -6.93 8.58 -2.90
CA ASN A 162 -5.65 8.66 -2.21
C ASN A 162 -5.57 9.81 -1.18
N LYS A 163 -6.57 10.70 -1.10
CA LYS A 163 -6.61 11.77 -0.10
C LYS A 163 -7.26 11.29 1.19
N LYS A 164 -6.82 11.88 2.32
CA LYS A 164 -7.41 11.61 3.63
C LYS A 164 -8.86 12.10 3.68
N ASP A 165 -9.73 11.30 4.29
CA ASP A 165 -11.06 11.76 4.71
C ASP A 165 -10.91 12.87 5.76
N SER A 166 -11.87 13.80 5.77
CA SER A 166 -11.83 15.03 6.59
C SER A 166 -12.16 14.75 8.05
#